data_AF-A0A4Y2RSW5-F1
#
_entry.id   AF-A0A4Y2RSW5-F1
#
_cell.length_a   1.000
_cell.length_b   1.000
_cell.length_c   1.000
_cell.angle_alpha   90.00
_cell.angle_beta   90.00
_cell.angle_gamma   90.00
#
_symmetry.space_group_name_H-M   'P 1'
#
loop_
_entity.id
_entity.type
_entity.pdbx_description
1 polymer ?
#
loop_
_entity_poly.entity_id
_entity_poly.type
_entity_poly.pdbx_seq_one_letter_code
_entity_poly.pdbx_strand_id
1 'polypeptide(L)'
;MSEKRFSIIMKFLHFTNNETIDLETHPQPGLRKVYEVYDAINRKFKSSYVPERDVSVDESLLLYKGRLGCKQYLPKKRARFGIKFYQLCESSSGYIWNSLIYTGKDMPLWNESPKYKSTTNIVMTLLEDLIDKGYCVTLDNFYTSPELAELLLSHRTDVY
;
A
#
# COMPACT_ATOMS: atom_id res chain seq x y z
N MET A 1 17.06 -27.82 -8.14
CA MET A 1 16.98 -27.93 -6.66
C MET A 1 16.12 -29.15 -6.33
N SER A 2 16.46 -29.96 -5.32
CA SER A 2 15.59 -31.08 -4.93
C SER A 2 14.34 -30.60 -4.18
N GLU A 3 13.25 -31.35 -4.27
CA GLU A 3 12.00 -31.09 -3.53
C GLU A 3 12.27 -30.93 -2.04
N LYS A 4 13.07 -31.83 -1.45
CA LYS A 4 13.45 -31.77 -0.03
C LYS A 4 14.13 -30.46 0.33
N ARG A 5 15.06 -29.97 -0.50
CA ARG A 5 15.75 -28.70 -0.25
C ARG A 5 14.79 -27.52 -0.38
N PHE A 6 13.92 -27.53 -1.39
CA PHE A 6 12.92 -26.47 -1.58
C PHE A 6 11.95 -26.38 -0.40
N SER A 7 11.42 -27.52 0.07
CA SER A 7 10.50 -27.57 1.22
C SER A 7 11.15 -27.05 2.51
N ILE A 8 12.42 -27.39 2.76
CA ILE A 8 13.16 -26.87 3.92
C ILE A 8 13.30 -25.34 3.83
N ILE A 9 13.71 -24.82 2.67
CA ILE A 9 13.85 -23.36 2.48
C ILE A 9 12.51 -22.66 2.70
N MET A 10 11.43 -23.14 2.09
CA MET A 10 10.10 -22.53 2.22
C MET A 10 9.56 -22.56 3.66
N LYS A 11 9.93 -23.59 4.45
CA LYS A 11 9.50 -23.71 5.85
C LYS A 11 10.22 -22.75 6.79
N PHE A 12 11.48 -22.44 6.51
CA PHE A 12 12.34 -21.62 7.38
C PHE A 12 12.68 -20.26 6.80
N LEU A 13 12.05 -19.87 5.67
CA LEU A 13 12.23 -18.55 5.08
C LEU A 13 11.75 -17.47 6.06
N HIS A 14 12.66 -16.57 6.40
CA HIS A 14 12.44 -15.51 7.37
C HIS A 14 13.23 -14.26 6.93
N PHE A 15 12.69 -13.07 7.21
CA PHE A 15 13.23 -11.81 6.72
C PHE A 15 13.66 -10.84 7.83
N THR A 16 13.39 -11.14 9.11
CA THR A 16 13.65 -10.22 10.22
C THR A 16 14.25 -10.94 11.43
N ASN A 17 15.12 -10.34 12.23
CA ASN A 17 15.53 -10.97 13.48
C ASN A 17 14.42 -10.78 14.54
N ASN A 18 13.92 -11.86 15.14
CA ASN A 18 12.87 -11.76 16.17
C ASN A 18 13.34 -11.10 17.46
N GLU A 19 14.63 -11.18 17.77
CA GLU A 19 15.22 -10.67 19.02
C GLU A 19 15.38 -9.15 19.02
N THR A 20 15.39 -8.52 17.85
CA THR A 20 15.65 -7.09 17.68
C THR A 20 14.38 -6.29 17.36
N ILE A 21 13.21 -6.93 17.31
CA ILE A 21 11.96 -6.23 16.98
C ILE A 21 11.44 -5.53 18.23
N ASP A 22 11.53 -4.21 18.22
CA ASP A 22 10.79 -3.34 19.10
C ASP A 22 9.50 -2.90 18.40
N LEU A 23 8.33 -3.18 19.01
CA LEU A 23 7.03 -2.84 18.42
C LEU A 23 6.65 -1.37 18.60
N GLU A 24 7.24 -0.67 19.56
CA GLU A 24 6.89 0.72 19.85
C GLU A 24 7.52 1.67 18.84
N THR A 25 8.73 1.36 18.39
CA THR A 25 9.48 2.17 17.42
C THR A 25 9.32 1.70 15.97
N HIS A 26 8.69 0.54 15.75
CA HIS A 26 8.58 -0.03 14.42
C HIS A 26 7.68 0.82 13.51
N PRO A 27 8.10 1.15 12.26
CA PRO A 27 7.33 2.02 11.38
C PRO A 27 5.92 1.47 11.08
N GLN A 28 5.83 0.16 10.85
CA GLN A 28 4.56 -0.54 10.66
C GLN A 28 4.47 -1.87 11.44
N PRO A 29 4.07 -1.85 12.73
CA PRO A 29 4.12 -3.03 13.61
C PRO A 29 3.31 -4.24 13.10
N GLY A 30 2.25 -3.97 12.31
CA GLY A 30 1.44 -5.00 11.65
C GLY A 30 2.19 -5.81 10.59
N LEU A 31 3.26 -5.26 9.99
CA LEU A 31 4.09 -5.91 8.98
C LEU A 31 5.47 -6.32 9.48
N ARG A 32 5.73 -6.27 10.80
CA ARG A 32 7.06 -6.50 11.41
C ARG A 32 7.88 -7.70 10.96
N LYS A 33 7.28 -8.72 10.33
CA LYS A 33 7.97 -9.92 9.82
C LYS A 33 8.41 -9.82 8.36
N VAL A 34 7.87 -8.85 7.62
CA VAL A 34 8.07 -8.68 6.17
C VAL A 34 8.35 -7.22 5.78
N TYR A 35 8.33 -6.29 6.75
CA TYR A 35 8.42 -4.86 6.52
C TYR A 35 9.67 -4.46 5.74
N GLU A 36 10.85 -4.97 6.12
CA GLU A 36 12.12 -4.67 5.44
C GLU A 36 12.08 -5.01 3.94
N VAL A 37 11.51 -6.16 3.59
CA VAL A 37 11.38 -6.59 2.18
C VAL A 37 10.35 -5.75 1.46
N TYR A 38 9.20 -5.50 2.10
CA TYR A 38 8.13 -4.69 1.55
C TYR A 38 8.60 -3.25 1.27
N ASP A 39 9.27 -2.62 2.23
CA ASP A 39 9.83 -1.28 2.11
C ASP A 39 10.91 -1.21 1.02
N ALA A 40 11.82 -2.20 0.98
CA ALA A 40 12.82 -2.28 -0.08
C ALA A 40 12.19 -2.39 -1.48
N ILE A 41 11.12 -3.17 -1.63
CA ILE A 41 10.39 -3.29 -2.90
C ILE A 41 9.73 -1.96 -3.27
N ASN A 42 9.01 -1.32 -2.34
CA ASN A 42 8.36 -0.02 -2.60
C ASN A 42 9.38 1.07 -2.97
N ARG A 43 10.50 1.17 -2.24
CA ARG A 43 11.60 2.08 -2.59
C ARG A 43 12.17 1.77 -3.98
N LYS A 44 12.28 0.50 -4.32
CA LYS A 44 12.78 0.10 -5.63
C LYS A 44 11.80 0.47 -6.75
N PHE A 45 10.50 0.32 -6.55
CA PHE A 45 9.49 0.73 -7.53
C PHE A 45 9.54 2.23 -7.79
N LYS A 46 9.52 3.04 -6.73
CA LYS A 46 9.60 4.51 -6.83
C LYS A 46 10.87 5.01 -7.51
N SER A 47 12.02 4.38 -7.24
CA SER A 47 13.31 4.82 -7.78
C SER A 47 13.62 4.30 -9.18
N SER A 48 12.95 3.25 -9.64
CA SER A 48 13.25 2.63 -10.94
C SER A 48 12.44 3.20 -12.09
N TYR A 49 11.36 3.93 -11.80
CA TYR A 49 10.44 4.43 -12.80
C TYR A 49 9.85 5.79 -12.37
N VAL A 50 9.81 6.73 -13.30
CA VAL A 50 9.09 8.00 -13.13
C VAL A 50 7.79 7.86 -13.93
N PRO A 51 6.61 7.89 -13.29
CA PRO A 51 5.35 7.74 -13.99
C PRO A 51 5.05 8.97 -14.84
N GLU A 52 4.27 8.75 -15.90
CA GLU A 52 3.59 9.81 -16.64
C GLU A 52 2.56 10.53 -15.76
N ARG A 53 1.99 11.62 -16.30
CA ARG A 53 1.09 12.52 -15.57
C ARG A 53 -0.10 11.80 -14.93
N ASP A 54 -0.66 10.82 -15.62
CA ASP A 54 -1.93 10.20 -15.23
C ASP A 54 -1.69 8.92 -14.43
N VAL A 55 -2.16 8.91 -13.19
CA VAL A 55 -2.02 7.82 -12.23
C VAL A 55 -3.38 7.41 -11.67
N SER A 56 -3.49 6.20 -11.15
CA SER A 56 -4.73 5.65 -10.59
C SER A 56 -4.50 4.99 -9.24
N VAL A 57 -5.43 5.20 -8.30
CA VAL A 57 -5.45 4.50 -7.00
C VAL A 57 -6.61 3.53 -6.95
N ASP A 58 -6.32 2.26 -6.65
CA ASP A 58 -7.32 1.21 -6.48
C ASP A 58 -6.80 0.12 -5.51
N GLU A 59 -7.62 -0.91 -5.32
CA GLU A 59 -7.51 -1.92 -4.30
C GLU A 59 -7.30 -3.30 -4.91
N SER A 60 -6.20 -3.93 -4.50
CA SER A 60 -5.89 -5.31 -4.84
C SER A 60 -6.06 -6.22 -3.62
N LEU A 61 -6.50 -7.46 -3.86
CA LEU A 61 -6.70 -8.44 -2.80
C LEU A 61 -5.93 -9.72 -3.12
N LEU A 62 -4.85 -9.96 -2.37
CA LEU A 62 -4.07 -11.18 -2.47
C LEU A 62 -4.76 -12.31 -1.72
N LEU A 63 -5.17 -13.36 -2.43
CA LEU A 63 -5.85 -14.51 -1.83
C LEU A 63 -4.99 -15.14 -0.71
N TYR A 64 -5.52 -15.13 0.51
CA TYR A 64 -4.90 -15.78 1.65
C TYR A 64 -5.96 -16.31 2.61
N LYS A 65 -5.93 -17.61 2.86
CA LYS A 65 -6.93 -18.31 3.71
C LYS A 65 -6.41 -18.65 5.11
N GLY A 66 -5.13 -18.45 5.39
CA GLY A 66 -4.53 -18.75 6.69
C GLY A 66 -5.01 -17.82 7.82
N ARG A 67 -4.44 -18.04 9.01
CA ARG A 67 -4.63 -17.15 10.17
C ARG A 67 -3.65 -15.99 10.06
N LEU A 68 -4.18 -14.77 9.91
CA LEU A 68 -3.40 -13.54 9.85
C LEU A 68 -4.29 -12.39 10.32
N GLY A 69 -3.76 -11.51 11.17
CA GLY A 69 -4.52 -10.42 11.79
C GLY A 69 -5.05 -9.39 10.80
N CYS A 70 -4.32 -9.13 9.72
CA CYS A 70 -4.71 -8.16 8.69
C CYS A 70 -5.55 -8.75 7.54
N LYS A 71 -6.01 -10.00 7.66
CA LYS A 71 -6.87 -10.63 6.65
C LYS A 71 -8.20 -9.89 6.55
N GLN A 72 -8.60 -9.55 5.32
CA GLN A 72 -9.84 -8.88 4.99
C GLN A 72 -10.82 -9.83 4.29
N TYR A 73 -12.12 -9.58 4.49
CA TYR A 73 -13.20 -10.23 3.77
C TYR A 73 -13.87 -9.20 2.84
N LEU A 74 -13.74 -9.41 1.53
CA LEU A 74 -14.36 -8.56 0.49
C LEU A 74 -15.31 -9.43 -0.35
N PRO A 75 -16.62 -9.46 -0.05
CA PRO A 75 -17.56 -10.40 -0.66
C PRO A 75 -17.72 -10.21 -2.18
N LYS A 76 -17.49 -8.99 -2.68
CA LYS A 76 -17.60 -8.62 -4.10
C LYS A 76 -16.38 -9.03 -4.93
N LYS A 77 -15.22 -9.32 -4.32
CA LYS A 77 -14.01 -9.72 -5.05
C LYS A 77 -13.99 -11.24 -5.22
N ARG A 78 -13.38 -11.72 -6.33
CA ARG A 78 -13.28 -13.16 -6.65
C ARG A 78 -12.59 -13.95 -5.52
N ALA A 79 -11.45 -13.46 -5.07
CA ALA A 79 -10.87 -13.88 -3.79
C ALA A 79 -11.68 -13.21 -2.69
N ARG A 80 -12.54 -13.93 -1.97
CA ARG A 80 -13.35 -13.31 -0.91
C ARG A 80 -12.54 -12.99 0.34
N PHE A 81 -11.44 -13.70 0.58
CA PHE A 81 -10.58 -13.55 1.74
C PHE A 81 -9.13 -13.33 1.30
N GLY A 82 -8.45 -12.34 1.90
CA GLY A 82 -7.09 -12.06 1.50
C GLY A 82 -6.42 -10.92 2.26
N ILE A 83 -5.21 -10.58 1.82
CA ILE A 83 -4.46 -9.40 2.26
C ILE A 83 -4.81 -8.26 1.32
N LYS A 84 -5.40 -7.18 1.84
CA LYS A 84 -5.81 -6.02 1.04
C LYS A 84 -4.61 -5.08 0.86
N PHE A 85 -4.36 -4.70 -0.38
CA PHE A 85 -3.38 -3.71 -0.80
C PHE A 85 -4.12 -2.50 -1.38
N TYR A 86 -3.65 -1.32 -1.05
CA TYR A 86 -3.91 -0.11 -1.81
C TYR A 86 -2.73 0.10 -2.75
N GLN A 87 -2.99 0.41 -4.01
CA GLN A 87 -1.95 0.51 -5.02
C GLN A 87 -2.13 1.79 -5.83
N LEU A 88 -1.03 2.49 -6.03
CA LEU A 88 -0.91 3.60 -6.95
C LEU A 88 -0.18 3.09 -8.18
N CYS A 89 -0.86 3.13 -9.31
CA CYS A 89 -0.35 2.67 -10.59
C CYS A 89 -0.33 3.80 -11.61
N GLU A 90 0.62 3.77 -12.53
CA GLU A 90 0.53 4.58 -13.74
C GLU A 90 -0.62 4.08 -14.62
N SER A 91 -1.43 5.00 -15.13
CA SER A 91 -2.64 4.66 -15.89
C SER A 91 -2.36 4.04 -17.26
N SER A 92 -1.26 4.40 -17.92
CA SER A 92 -0.92 3.93 -19.26
C SER A 92 -0.29 2.54 -19.27
N SER A 93 0.70 2.28 -18.40
CA SER A 93 1.39 0.98 -18.34
C SER A 93 0.84 -0.01 -17.32
N GLY A 94 0.09 0.46 -16.32
CA GLY A 94 -0.28 -0.35 -15.16
C GLY A 94 0.87 -0.62 -14.19
N TYR A 95 2.00 0.09 -14.32
CA TYR A 95 3.14 -0.04 -13.42
C TYR A 95 2.76 0.35 -11.99
N ILE A 96 2.97 -0.56 -11.03
CA ILE A 96 2.75 -0.28 -9.61
C ILE A 96 3.91 0.59 -9.12
N TRP A 97 3.61 1.85 -8.86
CA TRP A 97 4.61 2.82 -8.42
C TRP A 97 4.73 2.90 -6.90
N ASN A 98 3.59 2.83 -6.19
CA ASN A 98 3.56 2.77 -4.73
C ASN A 98 2.47 1.80 -4.26
N SER A 99 2.66 1.18 -3.10
CA SER A 99 1.68 0.27 -2.52
C SER A 99 1.64 0.42 -1.00
N LEU A 100 0.47 0.22 -0.42
CA LEU A 100 0.19 0.27 1.00
C LEU A 100 -0.62 -0.95 1.44
N ILE A 101 -0.08 -1.75 2.36
CA ILE A 101 -0.79 -2.94 2.88
C ILE A 101 -1.71 -2.56 4.03
N TYR A 102 -2.96 -3.01 3.95
CA TYR A 102 -3.89 -2.85 5.05
C TYR A 102 -3.47 -3.66 6.27
N THR A 103 -3.24 -3.00 7.42
CA THR A 103 -2.89 -3.67 8.69
C THR A 103 -3.86 -3.42 9.84
N GLY A 104 -4.98 -2.72 9.61
CA GLY A 104 -5.94 -2.36 10.64
C GLY A 104 -6.12 -0.83 10.76
N LYS A 105 -6.58 -0.37 11.92
CA LYS A 105 -6.84 1.04 12.20
C LYS A 105 -5.55 1.85 12.43
N ASP A 106 -4.57 1.24 13.10
CA ASP A 106 -3.32 1.90 13.50
C ASP A 106 -2.26 1.84 12.39
N MET A 107 -2.70 2.01 11.14
CA MET A 107 -1.77 2.07 10.01
C MET A 107 -1.01 3.40 10.06
N PRO A 108 0.32 3.40 9.86
CA PRO A 108 1.06 4.63 9.65
C PRO A 108 0.58 5.26 8.33
N LEU A 109 -0.13 6.37 8.44
CA LEU A 109 -0.64 7.14 7.31
C LEU A 109 0.04 8.51 7.28
N TRP A 110 -0.35 9.31 6.30
CA TRP A 110 0.15 10.66 6.08
C TRP A 110 0.10 11.50 7.36
N ASN A 111 1.09 12.35 7.59
CA ASN A 111 1.30 13.03 8.87
C ASN A 111 0.11 13.87 9.35
N GLU A 112 -0.74 14.34 8.44
CA GLU A 112 -1.96 15.08 8.77
C GLU A 112 -3.20 14.19 8.95
N SER A 113 -3.01 12.87 9.07
CA SER A 113 -4.09 11.89 9.13
C SER A 113 -5.18 12.14 10.16
N PRO A 114 -4.92 12.73 11.36
CA PRO A 114 -5.98 12.95 12.34
C PRO A 114 -7.06 13.95 11.87
N LYS A 115 -6.75 14.79 10.88
CA LYS A 115 -7.65 15.85 10.39
C LYS A 115 -8.66 15.34 9.34
N TYR A 116 -8.32 14.27 8.64
CA TYR A 116 -9.03 13.83 7.43
C TYR A 116 -9.57 12.42 7.55
N LYS A 117 -10.47 12.05 6.64
CA LYS A 117 -11.03 10.69 6.59
C LYS A 117 -9.96 9.68 6.22
N SER A 118 -10.15 8.43 6.64
CA SER A 118 -9.22 7.33 6.36
C SER A 118 -8.94 7.15 4.86
N THR A 119 -9.93 7.38 4.00
CA THR A 119 -9.78 7.25 2.54
C THR A 119 -8.91 8.36 1.96
N THR A 120 -9.12 9.61 2.39
CA THR A 120 -8.26 10.76 2.09
C THR A 120 -6.82 10.46 2.49
N ASN A 121 -6.61 9.96 3.71
CA ASN A 121 -5.28 9.65 4.22
C ASN A 121 -4.56 8.57 3.40
N ILE A 122 -5.28 7.52 2.98
CA ILE A 122 -4.72 6.47 2.12
C ILE A 122 -4.24 7.06 0.79
N VAL A 123 -5.04 7.90 0.14
CA VAL A 123 -4.70 8.52 -1.14
C VAL A 123 -3.49 9.44 -0.98
N MET A 124 -3.50 10.30 0.04
CA MET A 124 -2.38 11.22 0.31
C MET A 124 -1.09 10.47 0.66
N THR A 125 -1.16 9.37 1.43
CA THR A 125 0.02 8.52 1.71
C THR A 125 0.59 7.91 0.44
N LEU A 126 -0.26 7.47 -0.49
CA LEU A 126 0.21 6.90 -1.75
C LEU A 126 0.85 7.95 -2.66
N LEU A 127 0.29 9.16 -2.68
CA LEU A 127 0.71 10.28 -3.53
C LEU A 127 1.75 11.20 -2.90
N GLU A 128 2.23 10.96 -1.68
CA GLU A 128 3.11 11.87 -0.93
C GLU A 128 4.36 12.32 -1.72
N ASP A 129 4.90 11.44 -2.56
CA ASP A 129 6.06 11.71 -3.39
C ASP A 129 5.70 12.29 -4.78
N LEU A 130 4.41 12.44 -5.11
CA LEU A 130 3.89 12.96 -6.39
C LEU A 130 3.09 14.27 -6.24
N ILE A 131 2.66 14.62 -5.03
CA ILE A 131 2.00 15.91 -4.77
C ILE A 131 2.89 17.09 -5.17
N ASP A 132 2.25 18.21 -5.51
CA ASP A 132 2.88 19.46 -5.97
C ASP A 132 3.64 19.38 -7.30
N LYS A 133 3.51 18.28 -8.05
CA LYS A 133 4.22 18.04 -9.32
C LYS A 133 3.33 18.06 -10.56
N GLY A 134 2.02 18.33 -10.44
CA GLY A 134 1.11 18.42 -11.59
C GLY A 134 0.61 17.08 -12.12
N TYR A 135 0.61 16.03 -11.27
CA TYR A 135 -0.01 14.74 -11.63
C TYR A 135 -1.53 14.84 -11.60
N CYS A 136 -2.18 13.92 -12.30
CA CYS A 136 -3.63 13.74 -12.25
C CYS A 136 -3.96 12.34 -11.76
N VAL A 137 -4.77 12.25 -10.70
CA VAL A 137 -5.16 10.98 -10.09
C VAL A 137 -6.59 10.60 -10.46
N THR A 138 -6.77 9.38 -10.97
CA THR A 138 -8.08 8.76 -11.14
C THR A 138 -8.43 7.93 -9.91
N LEU A 139 -9.60 8.15 -9.35
CA LEU A 139 -10.06 7.49 -8.13
C LEU A 139 -11.37 6.74 -8.35
N ASP A 140 -11.60 5.70 -7.55
CA ASP A 140 -12.92 5.08 -7.47
C ASP A 140 -13.87 5.87 -6.54
N ASN A 141 -15.13 5.44 -6.48
CA ASN A 141 -16.13 6.06 -5.61
C ASN A 141 -15.87 5.86 -4.11
N PHE A 142 -15.05 4.88 -3.71
CA PHE A 142 -14.71 4.63 -2.33
C PHE A 142 -13.73 5.70 -1.80
N TYR A 143 -12.84 6.20 -2.67
CA TYR A 143 -11.92 7.29 -2.32
C TYR A 143 -12.49 8.69 -2.55
N THR A 144 -13.37 8.85 -3.55
CA THR A 144 -13.80 10.17 -4.03
C THR A 144 -14.61 10.93 -2.98
N SER A 145 -14.19 12.15 -2.65
CA SER A 145 -14.95 13.08 -1.81
C SER A 145 -14.58 14.54 -2.10
N PRO A 146 -15.48 15.52 -1.84
CA PRO A 146 -15.17 16.93 -2.02
C PRO A 146 -13.95 17.40 -1.20
N GLU A 147 -13.83 16.90 0.04
CA GLU A 147 -12.68 17.15 0.93
C GLU A 147 -11.36 16.75 0.27
N LEU A 148 -11.28 15.55 -0.31
CA LEU A 148 -10.09 15.07 -0.98
C LEU A 148 -9.80 15.87 -2.26
N ALA A 149 -10.82 16.22 -3.04
CA ALA A 149 -10.65 16.98 -4.27
C ALA A 149 -10.07 18.38 -3.99
N GLU A 150 -10.60 19.10 -3.00
CA GLU A 150 -10.07 20.41 -2.59
C GLU A 150 -8.62 20.30 -2.08
N LEU A 151 -8.31 19.25 -1.34
CA LEU A 151 -6.96 19.00 -0.83
C LEU A 151 -5.96 18.69 -1.97
N LEU A 152 -6.33 17.87 -2.95
CA LEU A 152 -5.46 17.57 -4.08
C LEU A 152 -5.20 18.83 -4.92
N LEU A 153 -6.24 19.65 -5.14
CA LEU A 153 -6.12 20.90 -5.87
C LEU A 153 -5.21 21.91 -5.16
N SER A 154 -5.24 21.97 -3.82
CA SER A 154 -4.32 22.83 -3.07
C SER A 154 -2.85 22.39 -3.21
N HIS A 155 -2.62 21.12 -3.50
CA HIS A 155 -1.33 20.50 -3.78
C HIS A 155 -1.01 20.31 -5.27
N ARG A 156 -1.56 21.19 -6.14
CA ARG A 156 -1.34 21.16 -7.60
C ARG A 156 -1.48 19.76 -8.22
N THR A 157 -2.46 19.01 -7.74
CA THR A 157 -2.75 17.64 -8.18
C THR A 157 -4.21 17.59 -8.60
N ASP A 158 -4.46 17.24 -9.85
CA ASP A 158 -5.83 17.15 -10.37
C ASP A 158 -6.43 15.79 -10.04
N VAL A 159 -7.76 15.71 -10.00
CA VAL A 159 -8.50 14.46 -9.75
C VAL A 159 -9.64 14.29 -10.77
N TYR A 160 -9.79 13.06 -11.27
CA TYR A 160 -10.90 12.63 -12.13
C TYR A 160 -11.87 11.72 -11.39
#